data_AF-A0A7L5YW99-F1
#
_entry.id   AF-A0A7L5YW99-F1
#
_cell.length_a   1.000
_cell.length_b   1.000
_cell.length_c   1.000
_cell.angle_alpha   90.00
_cell.angle_beta   90.00
_cell.angle_gamma   90.00
#
_symmetry.space_group_name_H-M   'P 1'
#
loop_
_entity.id
_entity.type
_entity.pdbx_description
1 polymer ?
#
loop_
_entity_poly.entity_id
_entity_poly.type
_entity_poly.pdbx_seq_one_letter_code
_entity_poly.pdbx_strand_id
1 'polypeptide(L)'
;MIGDSFRQRVDELLWGHTTLTLATWTAEGPQATPLFFAHVWRSLDDDDERLLLYFISNPESTTRRRCCSSRRSRRPFTRMGRTGRRYAACR
;
A
#
# COMPACT_ATOMS: atom_id res chain seq x y z
N MET A 1 -6.51 -4.68 -37.23
CA MET A 1 -6.61 -3.40 -36.52
C MET A 1 -7.44 -3.54 -35.25
N ILE A 2 -6.96 -4.30 -34.26
CA ILE A 2 -7.67 -4.50 -32.97
C ILE A 2 -7.06 -3.58 -31.88
N GLY A 3 -5.80 -3.15 -32.03
CA GLY A 3 -5.06 -2.33 -31.06
C GLY A 3 -5.62 -0.92 -30.85
N ASP A 4 -5.96 -0.20 -31.92
CA ASP A 4 -6.45 1.19 -31.82
C ASP A 4 -7.76 1.31 -31.04
N SER A 5 -8.63 0.29 -31.16
CA SER A 5 -9.94 0.27 -30.49
C SER A 5 -9.85 0.06 -28.97
N PHE A 6 -8.83 -0.65 -28.49
CA PHE A 6 -8.66 -0.88 -27.06
C PHE A 6 -8.15 0.39 -26.38
N ARG A 7 -7.09 0.99 -26.93
CA ARG A 7 -6.51 2.24 -26.43
C ARG A 7 -7.57 3.33 -26.36
N GLN A 8 -8.33 3.54 -27.43
CA GLN A 8 -9.38 4.54 -27.48
C GLN A 8 -10.44 4.32 -26.39
N ARG A 9 -10.90 3.08 -26.19
CA ARG A 9 -11.89 2.77 -25.14
C ARG A 9 -11.36 3.00 -23.73
N VAL A 10 -10.08 2.68 -23.50
CA VAL A 10 -9.43 2.94 -22.21
C VAL A 10 -9.32 4.45 -21.98
N ASP A 11 -8.90 5.22 -22.99
CA ASP A 11 -8.83 6.68 -22.89
C ASP A 11 -10.21 7.30 -22.62
N GLU A 12 -11.24 6.92 -23.38
CA GLU A 12 -12.62 7.39 -23.16
C GLU A 12 -13.10 7.11 -21.73
N LEU A 13 -12.79 5.92 -21.20
CA LEU A 13 -13.10 5.57 -19.82
C LEU A 13 -12.33 6.47 -18.84
N LEU A 14 -11.03 6.66 -19.03
CA LEU A 14 -10.20 7.44 -18.10
C LEU A 14 -10.54 8.94 -18.15
N TRP A 15 -10.90 9.49 -19.32
CA TRP A 15 -11.37 10.87 -19.45
C TRP A 15 -12.72 11.11 -18.78
N GLY A 16 -13.58 10.10 -18.73
CA GLY A 16 -14.88 10.18 -18.06
C GLY A 16 -14.82 10.14 -16.53
N HIS A 17 -13.64 9.91 -15.93
CA HIS A 17 -13.51 9.70 -14.49
C HIS A 17 -12.40 10.57 -13.87
N THR A 18 -12.67 11.11 -12.69
CA THR A 18 -11.68 11.86 -11.89
C THR A 18 -11.00 11.00 -10.83
N THR A 19 -11.57 9.84 -10.50
CA THR A 19 -11.10 8.94 -9.45
C THR A 19 -11.18 7.48 -9.88
N LEU A 20 -10.22 6.67 -9.43
CA LEU A 20 -10.25 5.22 -9.55
C LEU A 20 -10.13 4.57 -8.17
N THR A 21 -10.77 3.42 -7.98
CA THR A 21 -10.66 2.64 -6.74
C THR A 21 -9.41 1.78 -6.78
N LEU A 22 -8.43 2.10 -5.93
CA LEU A 22 -7.26 1.25 -5.73
C LEU A 22 -7.58 0.18 -4.69
N ALA A 23 -7.62 -1.07 -5.14
CA ALA A 23 -7.76 -2.23 -4.27
C ALA A 23 -6.37 -2.78 -3.90
N THR A 24 -6.09 -2.93 -2.61
CA THR A 24 -4.83 -3.45 -2.09
C THR A 24 -5.08 -4.60 -1.12
N TRP A 25 -4.12 -5.52 -1.03
CA TRP A 25 -4.12 -6.56 0.00
C TRP A 25 -3.11 -6.20 1.08
N THR A 26 -3.60 -6.01 2.31
CA THR A 26 -2.79 -5.65 3.48
C THR A 26 -2.73 -6.82 4.46
N ALA A 27 -1.93 -6.69 5.52
CA ALA A 27 -1.89 -7.70 6.60
C ALA A 27 -3.23 -7.79 7.35
N GLU A 28 -4.02 -6.72 7.30
CA GLU A 28 -5.36 -6.61 7.91
C GLU A 28 -6.47 -7.13 6.99
N GLY A 29 -6.15 -7.46 5.74
CA GLY A 29 -7.09 -7.94 4.73
C GLY A 29 -7.19 -7.05 3.49
N PRO A 30 -8.17 -7.32 2.60
CA PRO A 30 -8.42 -6.51 1.41
C PRO A 30 -8.92 -5.12 1.81
N GLN A 31 -8.37 -4.10 1.17
CA GLN A 31 -8.77 -2.70 1.31
C GLN A 31 -9.04 -2.11 -0.07
N ALA A 32 -9.97 -1.16 -0.15
CA ALA A 32 -10.30 -0.45 -1.37
C ALA A 32 -10.49 1.03 -1.06
N THR A 33 -9.75 1.89 -1.74
CA THR A 33 -9.79 3.35 -1.51
C THR A 33 -9.94 4.10 -2.84
N PRO A 34 -10.90 5.03 -2.97
CA PRO A 34 -10.98 5.89 -4.14
C PRO A 34 -9.86 6.94 -4.09
N LEU A 35 -9.09 7.05 -5.17
CA LEU A 35 -7.99 8.01 -5.29
C LEU A 35 -8.14 8.82 -6.57
N PHE A 36 -7.76 10.10 -6.51
CA PHE A 36 -7.57 10.91 -7.71
C PHE A 36 -6.40 10.35 -8.51
N PHE A 37 -6.53 10.42 -9.83
CA PHE A 37 -5.50 9.91 -10.73
C PHE A 37 -5.25 10.85 -11.92
N ALA A 38 -4.07 10.71 -12.51
CA ALA A 38 -3.72 11.20 -13.83
C ALA A 38 -3.20 10.03 -14.67
N HIS A 39 -3.32 10.11 -16.00
CA HIS A 39 -2.89 9.03 -16.89
C HIS A 39 -2.15 9.56 -18.12
N VAL A 40 -1.27 8.75 -18.69
CA VAL A 40 -0.58 9.03 -19.96
C VAL A 40 -0.14 7.74 -20.63
N TRP A 41 -0.20 7.68 -21.97
CA TRP A 41 0.46 6.64 -22.75
C TRP A 41 1.88 7.10 -23.06
N ARG A 42 2.87 6.28 -22.73
CA ARG A 42 4.28 6.58 -22.97
C ARG A 42 4.97 5.39 -23.64
N SER A 43 5.65 5.65 -24.75
CA SER A 43 6.64 4.73 -25.30
C SER A 43 7.89 4.76 -24.41
N LEU A 44 8.26 3.59 -23.88
CA LEU A 44 9.45 3.42 -23.05
C LEU A 44 10.64 2.86 -23.86
N ASP A 45 10.34 2.16 -24.95
CA ASP A 45 11.27 1.66 -25.97
C ASP A 45 10.56 1.72 -27.36
N ASP A 46 11.32 1.57 -28.45
CA ASP A 46 10.92 1.90 -29.84
C ASP A 46 9.59 1.31 -30.34
N ASP A 47 9.01 0.30 -29.68
CA ASP A 47 7.71 -0.28 -30.10
C ASP A 47 6.74 -0.60 -28.94
N ASP A 48 7.09 -0.29 -27.68
CA ASP A 48 6.28 -0.66 -26.51
C ASP A 48 5.68 0.60 -25.84
N GLU A 49 4.48 1.00 -26.28
CA GLU A 49 3.67 1.97 -25.55
C GLU A 49 3.01 1.35 -24.32
N ARG A 50 3.12 2.02 -23.18
CA ARG A 50 2.49 1.61 -21.92
C ARG A 50 1.61 2.72 -21.36
N LEU A 51 0.48 2.32 -20.79
CA LEU A 51 -0.34 3.21 -19.96
C LEU A 51 0.32 3.37 -18.59
N LEU A 52 0.59 4.62 -18.21
CA LEU A 52 1.04 4.99 -16.89
C LEU A 52 -0.10 5.66 -16.13
N LEU A 53 -0.37 5.17 -14.92
CA LEU A 53 -1.34 5.72 -13.98
C LEU A 53 -0.61 6.32 -12.78
N TYR A 54 -0.89 7.59 -12.50
CA TYR A 54 -0.36 8.31 -11.34
C TYR A 54 -1.48 8.54 -10.36
N PHE A 55 -1.35 7.97 -9.16
CA PHE A 55 -2.33 8.16 -8.08
C PHE A 55 -1.84 9.24 -7.12
N ILE A 56 -2.73 10.16 -6.76
CA ILE A 56 -2.45 11.24 -5.82
C ILE A 56 -2.99 10.81 -4.45
N SER A 57 -2.09 10.66 -3.48
CA SER A 57 -2.43 10.30 -2.10
C SER A 57 -1.71 11.20 -1.09
N ASN A 58 -2.28 11.32 0.11
CA ASN A 58 -1.60 11.99 1.22
C ASN A 58 -0.48 11.08 1.74
N PRO A 59 0.79 11.52 1.81
CA PRO A 59 1.89 10.70 2.32
C PRO A 59 1.65 10.15 3.74
N GLU A 60 0.86 10.82 4.57
CA GLU A 60 0.53 10.39 5.94
C GLU A 60 -0.45 9.20 6.00
N SER A 61 -1.17 8.89 4.91
CA SER A 61 -2.06 7.72 4.83
C SER A 61 -1.29 6.40 4.88
N THR A 62 0.02 6.44 4.59
CA THR A 62 0.95 5.34 4.84
C THR A 62 1.34 5.33 6.32
N THR A 63 0.35 5.31 7.21
CA THR A 63 0.64 5.25 8.64
C THR A 63 1.28 3.91 8.91
N ARG A 64 2.62 3.91 9.03
CA ARG A 64 3.42 2.83 9.61
C ARG A 64 2.69 2.37 10.87
N ARG A 65 1.94 1.26 10.76
CA ARG A 65 1.84 0.33 11.87
C ARG A 65 3.27 -0.09 12.13
N ARG A 66 3.97 0.65 12.99
CA ARG A 66 5.19 0.13 13.62
C ARG A 66 4.77 -1.23 14.10
N CYS A 67 5.37 -2.27 13.53
CA CYS A 67 5.42 -3.56 14.19
C CYS A 67 5.98 -3.26 15.57
N CYS A 68 5.10 -3.07 16.54
CA CYS A 68 5.37 -3.21 17.96
C CYS A 68 5.66 -4.70 18.15
N SER A 69 6.75 -5.17 17.53
CA SER A 69 7.47 -6.33 17.99
C SER A 69 7.93 -5.92 19.37
N SER A 70 7.20 -6.43 20.34
CA SER A 70 7.51 -6.44 21.74
C SER A 70 8.88 -7.08 21.95
N ARG A 71 9.98 -6.38 21.63
CA ARG A 71 11.28 -6.62 22.27
C ARG A 71 11.27 -5.90 23.60
N ARG A 72 10.37 -6.37 24.47
CA ARG A 72 10.53 -6.24 25.91
C ARG A 72 11.77 -7.06 26.27
N SER A 73 12.73 -6.40 26.91
CA SER A 73 13.74 -7.01 27.77
C SER A 73 14.85 -7.84 27.13
N ARG A 74 15.99 -7.19 26.87
CA ARG A 74 17.23 -7.66 27.50
C ARG A 74 17.73 -6.58 28.44
N ARG A 75 17.27 -6.68 29.69
CA ARG A 75 17.87 -5.95 30.83
C ARG A 75 19.37 -6.29 30.91
N PRO A 76 20.20 -5.37 31.44
CA PRO A 76 21.58 -5.67 31.76
C PRO A 76 21.64 -6.79 32.80
N PHE A 77 22.71 -7.57 32.68
CA PHE A 77 23.08 -8.69 33.51
C PHE A 77 23.11 -8.29 35.00
N THR A 78 22.19 -8.83 35.82
CA THR A 78 22.38 -8.88 37.27
C THR A 78 22.07 -10.28 37.79
N ARG A 79 23.12 -10.81 38.41
CA ARG A 79 23.30 -12.06 39.14
C ARG A 79 22.24 -12.27 40.24
N MET A 80 21.77 -13.53 40.32
CA MET A 80 21.14 -14.25 41.45
C MET A 80 20.15 -13.53 42.37
N GLY A 81 18.93 -14.07 42.44
CA GLY A 81 18.06 -13.84 43.59
C GLY A 81 16.64 -14.39 43.41
N ARG A 82 16.41 -15.60 43.93
CA ARG A 82 15.17 -16.18 44.48
C ARG A 82 13.80 -15.52 44.15
N THR A 83 12.88 -16.42 43.81
CA THR A 83 11.41 -16.40 44.02
C THR A 83 10.51 -15.61 43.07
N GLY A 84 9.50 -16.30 42.51
CA GLY A 84 8.21 -15.70 42.15
C GLY A 84 7.71 -15.95 40.73
N ARG A 85 6.91 -17.00 40.52
CA ARG A 85 5.91 -17.04 39.43
C ARG A 85 4.94 -15.86 39.61
N ARG A 86 4.64 -15.07 38.57
CA ARG A 86 3.29 -14.49 38.30
C ARG A 86 3.07 -14.20 36.80
N TYR A 87 1.86 -14.51 36.37
CA TYR A 87 1.32 -14.42 35.02
C TYR A 87 1.10 -12.98 34.54
N ALA A 88 1.09 -12.80 33.23
CA ALA A 88 0.80 -11.53 32.56
C ALA A 88 -0.71 -11.25 32.59
N ALA A 89 -1.09 -10.04 33.01
CA ALA A 89 -2.38 -9.42 32.71
C ALA A 89 -2.09 -8.10 31.99
N CYS A 90 -2.58 -7.96 30.76
CA CYS A 90 -2.68 -6.69 30.06
C CYS A 90 -4.09 -6.15 30.27
N ARG A 91 -4.20 -4.91 30.76
CA ARG A 91 -5.36 -4.04 30.50
C ARG A 91 -5.04 -3.19 29.28
#